data_AF-A0AA43DEV1-F1
#
_entry.id   AF-A0AA43DEV1-F1
#
_cell.length_a   1.000
_cell.length_b   1.000
_cell.length_c   1.000
_cell.angle_alpha   90.00
_cell.angle_beta   90.00
_cell.angle_gamma   90.00
#
_symmetry.space_group_name_H-M   'P 1'
#
loop_
_entity.id
_entity.type
_entity.pdbx_description
1 polymer ?
#
loop_
_entity_poly.entity_id
_entity_poly.type
_entity_poly.pdbx_seq_one_letter_code
_entity_poly.pdbx_strand_id
1 'polypeptide(L)'
;MKCRGAHQSRLPQQVVACTSLFFLLTACSENTTPPPIEPFAYPTTTGHCLAGSRPGAAGATDGKVSAEGIKYMVRTPSNYDASFAHPLLMVYTPAGMSRWTSERLSGLTTEATRAGFVVVYTDHKQLSIPTVEQLGTIPSQVAKEWCIDEKRVYATGHSDGGTASLMLAVLDKTKKVPTAIAPSAAGVT
;
A
#
# COMPACT_ATOMS: atom_id res chain seq x y z
N MET A 1 -6.86 -59.45 -65.58
CA MET A 1 -8.31 -59.18 -65.69
C MET A 1 -8.73 -58.27 -64.52
N LYS A 2 -9.30 -57.11 -64.86
CA LYS A 2 -9.98 -56.09 -64.03
C LYS A 2 -9.18 -55.30 -62.97
N CYS A 3 -8.70 -54.14 -63.45
CA CYS A 3 -8.55 -52.88 -62.74
C CYS A 3 -9.88 -52.33 -62.16
N ARG A 4 -9.78 -51.56 -61.06
CA ARG A 4 -10.61 -50.41 -60.62
C ARG A 4 -9.92 -49.88 -59.35
N GLY A 5 -9.69 -48.60 -59.08
CA GLY A 5 -9.90 -47.33 -59.77
C GLY A 5 -9.27 -46.26 -58.87
N ALA A 6 -8.58 -45.30 -59.48
CA ALA A 6 -7.83 -44.23 -58.82
C ALA A 6 -8.75 -43.21 -58.13
N HIS A 7 -8.25 -42.57 -57.06
CA HIS A 7 -8.40 -41.12 -56.91
C HIS A 7 -7.31 -40.56 -56.00
N GLN A 8 -6.31 -39.93 -56.61
CA GLN A 8 -5.54 -38.89 -55.95
C GLN A 8 -6.48 -37.70 -55.73
N SER A 9 -6.55 -37.21 -54.49
CA SER A 9 -7.00 -35.85 -54.21
C SER A 9 -5.87 -35.13 -53.50
N ARG A 10 -5.29 -34.16 -54.19
CA ARG A 10 -4.42 -33.15 -53.59
C ARG A 10 -5.34 -32.20 -52.82
N LEU A 11 -5.12 -32.03 -51.53
CA LEU A 11 -5.57 -30.85 -50.80
C LEU A 11 -4.39 -30.23 -50.04
N PRO A 12 -4.36 -28.90 -49.93
CA PRO A 12 -3.14 -28.14 -49.73
C PRO A 12 -2.69 -28.16 -48.27
N GLN A 13 -1.37 -28.16 -48.11
CA GLN A 13 -0.64 -27.97 -46.87
C GLN A 13 -0.94 -26.56 -46.34
N GLN A 14 -1.94 -26.44 -45.48
CA GLN A 14 -2.12 -25.22 -44.68
C GLN A 14 -1.06 -25.22 -43.58
N VAL A 15 0.03 -24.50 -43.85
CA VAL A 15 1.00 -24.10 -42.85
C VAL A 15 0.26 -23.19 -41.87
N VAL A 16 -0.19 -23.74 -40.75
CA VAL A 16 -0.59 -22.95 -39.58
C VAL A 16 0.70 -22.35 -39.04
N ALA A 17 1.03 -21.14 -39.50
CA ALA A 17 2.07 -20.33 -38.92
C ALA A 17 1.59 -19.93 -37.51
N CYS A 18 1.99 -20.72 -36.52
CA CYS A 18 1.88 -20.37 -35.12
C CYS A 18 2.89 -19.23 -34.88
N THR A 19 2.49 -18.00 -35.16
CA THR A 19 3.24 -16.81 -34.77
C THR A 19 3.19 -16.73 -33.25
N SER A 20 4.19 -17.35 -32.61
CA SER A 20 4.49 -17.18 -31.20
C SER A 20 4.73 -15.70 -30.95
N LEU A 21 3.71 -15.03 -30.41
CA LEU A 21 3.81 -13.67 -29.92
C LEU A 21 4.73 -13.72 -28.69
N PHE A 22 6.04 -13.52 -28.91
CA PHE A 22 7.00 -13.32 -27.84
C PHE A 22 6.62 -12.03 -27.12
N PHE A 23 5.83 -12.15 -26.05
CA PHE A 23 5.73 -11.13 -25.04
C PHE A 23 7.14 -10.97 -24.44
N LEU A 24 7.84 -9.93 -24.88
CA LEU A 24 9.02 -9.43 -24.19
C LEU A 24 8.55 -9.00 -22.79
N LEU A 25 8.72 -9.90 -21.82
CA LEU A 25 8.68 -9.55 -20.40
C LEU A 25 9.82 -8.55 -20.18
N THR A 26 9.53 -7.27 -20.32
CA THR A 26 10.36 -6.21 -19.77
C THR A 26 10.30 -6.38 -18.26
N ALA A 27 11.23 -7.16 -17.71
CA ALA A 27 11.47 -7.21 -16.28
C ALA A 27 11.82 -5.79 -15.85
N CYS A 28 10.88 -5.09 -15.21
CA CYS A 28 11.16 -3.85 -14.52
C CYS A 28 12.27 -4.17 -13.52
N SER A 29 13.46 -3.61 -13.72
CA SER A 29 14.52 -3.68 -12.71
C SER A 29 13.96 -3.05 -11.44
N GLU A 30 13.65 -3.86 -10.44
CA GLU A 30 13.16 -3.35 -9.16
C GLU A 30 14.26 -2.49 -8.55
N ASN A 31 14.01 -1.19 -8.41
CA ASN A 31 14.89 -0.32 -7.67
C ASN A 31 14.85 -0.76 -6.20
N THR A 32 15.92 -1.41 -5.72
CA THR A 32 15.97 -1.98 -4.37
C THR A 32 16.24 -0.93 -3.31
N THR A 33 16.74 0.25 -3.70
CA THR A 33 16.99 1.38 -2.80
C THR A 33 15.69 1.83 -2.14
N PRO A 34 15.62 1.88 -0.80
CA PRO A 34 14.47 2.44 -0.09
C PRO A 34 14.26 3.91 -0.46
N PRO A 35 13.01 4.40 -0.55
CA PRO A 35 12.75 5.82 -0.78
C PRO A 35 13.39 6.69 0.31
N PRO A 36 13.92 7.88 -0.05
CA PRO A 36 14.45 8.82 0.93
C PRO A 36 13.40 9.24 1.96
N ILE A 37 13.82 9.35 3.21
CA ILE A 37 13.05 9.92 4.31
C ILE A 37 13.57 11.33 4.58
N GLU A 38 12.67 12.29 4.54
CA GLU A 38 13.02 13.71 4.59
C GLU A 38 12.77 14.29 5.99
N PRO A 39 13.54 15.32 6.39
CA PRO A 39 13.23 16.06 7.60
C PRO A 39 11.99 16.95 7.39
N PHE A 40 11.28 17.22 8.49
CA PHE A 40 10.18 18.16 8.54
C PHE A 40 10.61 19.46 9.23
N ALA A 41 10.22 20.61 8.68
CA ALA A 41 10.44 21.91 9.29
C ALA A 41 9.36 22.19 10.34
N TYR A 42 9.69 21.98 11.62
CA TYR A 42 8.75 22.20 12.71
C TYR A 42 8.44 23.69 12.92
N PRO A 43 7.16 24.06 13.06
CA PRO A 43 6.79 25.39 13.51
C PRO A 43 7.23 25.59 14.98
N THR A 44 7.43 26.85 15.38
CA THR A 44 7.84 27.21 16.76
C THR A 44 6.76 26.99 17.82
N THR A 45 5.59 26.47 17.42
CA THR A 45 4.49 26.14 18.33
C THR A 45 4.73 24.80 19.03
N THR A 46 4.52 24.79 20.35
CA THR A 46 4.76 23.63 21.21
C THR A 46 3.55 22.71 21.34
N GLY A 47 3.80 21.41 21.11
CA GLY A 47 3.28 20.31 21.93
C GLY A 47 1.84 19.84 21.70
N HIS A 48 1.68 18.56 21.35
CA HIS A 48 0.41 17.83 21.42
C HIS A 48 0.52 16.51 22.19
N CYS A 49 1.72 15.89 22.25
CA CYS A 49 1.97 14.77 23.14
C CYS A 49 2.98 15.16 24.22
N LEU A 50 2.85 14.54 25.39
CA LEU A 50 3.82 14.70 26.47
C LEU A 50 5.16 14.13 26.03
N ALA A 51 6.24 14.88 26.23
CA ALA A 51 7.59 14.42 25.92
C ALA A 51 7.88 13.07 26.62
N GLY A 52 8.43 12.10 25.89
CA GLY A 52 8.73 10.76 26.40
C GLY A 52 7.52 9.81 26.54
N SER A 53 6.29 10.26 26.27
CA SER A 53 5.09 9.39 26.33
C SER A 53 4.92 8.44 25.13
N ARG A 54 5.65 8.71 24.04
CA ARG A 54 5.54 8.02 22.75
C ARG A 54 6.92 7.41 22.42
N PRO A 55 7.09 6.07 22.51
CA PRO A 55 8.39 5.41 22.33
C PRO A 55 8.85 5.25 20.88
N GLY A 56 8.02 5.62 19.90
CA GLY A 56 8.30 5.46 18.48
C GLY A 56 9.52 6.26 18.01
N ALA A 57 10.27 5.69 17.07
CA ALA A 57 11.52 6.25 16.58
C ALA A 57 11.34 7.17 15.36
N ALA A 58 12.33 8.04 15.14
CA ALA A 58 12.53 8.78 13.90
C ALA A 58 12.97 7.86 12.74
N GLY A 59 12.68 8.25 11.51
CA GLY A 59 13.08 7.53 10.31
C GLY A 59 12.25 6.27 10.03
N ALA A 60 12.93 5.20 9.59
CA ALA A 60 12.30 3.93 9.24
C ALA A 60 12.15 3.02 10.47
N THR A 61 10.94 2.50 10.69
CA THR A 61 10.70 1.41 11.63
C THR A 61 10.01 0.26 10.91
N ASP A 62 10.66 -0.89 10.91
CA ASP A 62 10.18 -2.10 10.23
C ASP A 62 9.79 -3.19 11.22
N GLY A 63 9.10 -4.22 10.72
CA GLY A 63 8.79 -5.41 11.51
C GLY A 63 7.66 -5.24 12.52
N LYS A 64 6.88 -4.15 12.42
CA LYS A 64 5.67 -3.99 13.23
C LYS A 64 4.59 -5.00 12.81
N VAL A 65 3.81 -5.44 13.77
CA VAL A 65 2.71 -6.39 13.57
C VAL A 65 1.51 -5.89 14.38
N SER A 66 0.33 -5.86 13.76
CA SER A 66 -0.90 -5.50 14.46
C SER A 66 -1.31 -6.62 15.42
N ALA A 67 -2.23 -6.32 16.35
CA ALA A 67 -2.82 -7.33 17.23
C ALA A 67 -3.41 -8.54 16.46
N GLU A 68 -3.83 -8.32 15.22
CA GLU A 68 -4.44 -9.31 14.32
C GLU A 68 -3.44 -9.94 13.34
N GLY A 69 -2.14 -9.72 13.55
CA GLY A 69 -1.09 -10.35 12.74
C GLY A 69 -0.86 -9.68 11.38
N ILE A 70 -1.32 -8.44 11.18
CA ILE A 70 -1.05 -7.68 9.94
C ILE A 70 0.30 -6.99 10.11
N LYS A 71 1.30 -7.38 9.30
CA LYS A 71 2.59 -6.71 9.31
C LYS A 71 2.45 -5.31 8.72
N TYR A 72 3.12 -4.34 9.30
CA TYR A 72 3.21 -2.98 8.79
C TYR A 72 4.60 -2.41 9.05
N MET A 73 4.87 -1.26 8.44
CA MET A 73 6.08 -0.47 8.66
C MET A 73 5.71 1.00 8.75
N VAL A 74 6.55 1.76 9.43
CA VAL A 74 6.34 3.18 9.70
C VAL A 74 7.50 3.97 9.11
N ARG A 75 7.18 5.10 8.49
CA ARG A 75 8.12 6.12 8.02
C ARG A 75 7.74 7.42 8.69
N THR A 76 8.64 7.95 9.51
CA THR A 76 8.48 9.27 10.12
C THR A 76 9.49 10.22 9.50
N PRO A 77 9.34 11.55 9.66
CA PRO A 77 10.41 12.48 9.30
C PRO A 77 11.74 12.07 9.93
N SER A 78 12.85 12.30 9.24
CA SER A 78 14.18 11.89 9.74
C SER A 78 14.56 12.58 11.05
N ASN A 79 13.95 13.73 11.33
CA ASN A 79 14.07 14.52 12.55
C ASN A 79 12.79 14.48 13.41
N TYR A 80 12.02 13.37 13.36
CA TYR A 80 10.77 13.20 14.10
C TYR A 80 10.82 13.71 15.56
N ASP A 81 9.89 14.59 15.90
CA ASP A 81 9.66 15.16 17.21
C ASP A 81 8.42 14.52 17.86
N ALA A 82 8.66 13.75 18.92
CA ALA A 82 7.61 13.05 19.67
C ALA A 82 6.67 13.99 20.44
N SER A 83 6.95 15.29 20.51
CA SER A 83 6.08 16.29 21.12
C SER A 83 5.11 16.93 20.13
N PHE A 84 5.39 16.87 18.82
CA PHE A 84 4.51 17.40 17.78
C PHE A 84 3.48 16.36 17.35
N ALA A 85 2.19 16.71 17.26
CA ALA A 85 1.19 15.78 16.71
C ALA A 85 1.26 15.77 15.19
N HIS A 86 1.79 14.67 14.67
CA HIS A 86 1.94 14.46 13.25
C HIS A 86 0.63 13.98 12.61
N PRO A 87 0.25 14.45 11.41
CA PRO A 87 -0.78 13.80 10.64
C PRO A 87 -0.32 12.37 10.25
N LEU A 88 -1.27 11.46 10.15
CA LEU A 88 -1.02 10.06 9.80
C LEU A 88 -1.51 9.78 8.37
N LEU A 89 -0.67 9.16 7.55
CA LEU A 89 -1.04 8.65 6.23
C LEU A 89 -0.95 7.12 6.22
N MET A 90 -2.10 6.46 6.19
CA MET A 90 -2.19 5.01 5.97
C MET A 90 -2.17 4.72 4.47
N VAL A 91 -1.27 3.82 4.06
CA VAL A 91 -1.16 3.32 2.69
C VAL A 91 -1.43 1.81 2.69
N TYR A 92 -2.62 1.44 2.23
CA TYR A 92 -3.03 0.04 2.12
C TYR A 92 -2.54 -0.56 0.81
N THR A 93 -2.05 -1.80 0.89
CA THR A 93 -1.27 -2.42 -0.18
C THR A 93 -2.15 -3.12 -1.22
N PRO A 94 -1.78 -3.06 -2.52
CA PRO A 94 -2.47 -3.80 -3.58
C PRO A 94 -2.47 -5.31 -3.37
N ALA A 95 -3.31 -6.00 -4.14
CA ALA A 95 -3.43 -7.45 -4.10
C ALA A 95 -2.08 -8.16 -4.26
N GLY A 96 -1.77 -9.07 -3.34
CA GLY A 96 -0.58 -9.92 -3.40
C GLY A 96 0.76 -9.21 -3.17
N MET A 97 0.75 -7.90 -2.85
CA MET A 97 1.98 -7.14 -2.63
C MET A 97 2.35 -7.04 -1.14
N SER A 98 3.63 -6.75 -0.88
CA SER A 98 4.13 -6.42 0.45
C SER A 98 4.11 -4.91 0.69
N ARG A 99 4.16 -4.49 1.97
CA ARG A 99 4.34 -3.09 2.37
C ARG A 99 5.53 -2.40 1.67
N TRP A 100 6.62 -3.12 1.43
CA TRP A 100 7.81 -2.62 0.73
C TRP A 100 7.54 -2.31 -0.74
N THR A 101 6.77 -3.17 -1.40
CA THR A 101 6.39 -2.98 -2.80
C THR A 101 5.41 -1.81 -2.91
N SER A 102 4.49 -1.70 -1.95
CA SER A 102 3.53 -0.58 -1.85
C SER A 102 4.22 0.77 -1.64
N GLU A 103 5.23 0.84 -0.77
CA GLU A 103 6.04 2.05 -0.57
C GLU A 103 6.70 2.51 -1.87
N ARG A 104 7.33 1.60 -2.61
CA ARG A 104 7.95 1.92 -3.90
C ARG A 104 6.94 2.30 -4.97
N LEU A 105 5.83 1.56 -5.06
CA LEU A 105 4.78 1.79 -6.04
C LEU A 105 4.10 3.14 -5.84
N SER A 106 3.82 3.51 -4.59
CA SER A 106 3.13 4.76 -4.28
C SER A 106 4.03 5.98 -4.42
N GLY A 107 5.33 5.84 -4.14
CA GLY A 107 6.29 6.95 -4.17
C GLY A 107 6.02 8.04 -3.13
N LEU A 108 5.21 7.76 -2.09
CA LEU A 108 4.71 8.79 -1.18
C LEU A 108 5.67 9.14 -0.04
N THR A 109 6.58 8.23 0.35
CA THR A 109 7.41 8.39 1.56
C THR A 109 8.17 9.72 1.61
N THR A 110 8.86 10.09 0.54
CA THR A 110 9.71 11.28 0.50
C THR A 110 8.90 12.56 0.69
N GLU A 111 7.85 12.76 -0.10
CA GLU A 111 7.02 13.97 -0.01
C GLU A 111 6.21 14.03 1.29
N ALA A 112 5.64 12.90 1.71
CA ALA A 112 4.83 12.84 2.91
C ALA A 112 5.66 13.12 4.18
N THR A 113 6.86 12.54 4.30
CA THR A 113 7.75 12.81 5.44
C THR A 113 8.24 14.26 5.45
N ARG A 114 8.57 14.83 4.28
CA ARG A 114 8.88 16.27 4.16
C ARG A 114 7.73 17.18 4.58
N ALA A 115 6.49 16.76 4.32
CA ALA A 115 5.28 17.45 4.76
C ALA A 115 4.92 17.16 6.24
N GLY A 116 5.75 16.41 6.95
CA GLY A 116 5.56 16.11 8.36
C GLY A 116 4.59 14.97 8.63
N PHE A 117 4.24 14.14 7.66
CA PHE A 117 3.41 12.96 7.92
C PHE A 117 4.23 11.83 8.56
N VAL A 118 3.57 11.11 9.45
CA VAL A 118 3.91 9.71 9.72
C VAL A 118 3.18 8.87 8.70
N VAL A 119 3.92 8.06 7.92
CA VAL A 119 3.37 7.20 6.87
C VAL A 119 3.43 5.75 7.32
N VAL A 120 2.36 5.01 7.09
CA VAL A 120 2.27 3.59 7.48
C VAL A 120 1.84 2.76 6.29
N TYR A 121 2.66 1.77 5.95
CA TYR A 121 2.36 0.81 4.89
C TYR A 121 2.06 -0.55 5.51
N THR A 122 0.93 -1.16 5.14
CA THR A 122 0.53 -2.49 5.64
C THR A 122 0.86 -3.58 4.63
N ASP A 123 1.06 -4.83 5.02
CA ASP A 123 1.03 -5.95 4.06
C ASP A 123 -0.40 -6.17 3.55
N HIS A 124 -0.54 -6.77 2.36
CA HIS A 124 -1.83 -7.18 1.83
C HIS A 124 -2.48 -8.26 2.70
N LYS A 125 -3.80 -8.16 2.82
CA LYS A 125 -4.69 -9.22 3.31
C LYS A 125 -5.86 -9.31 2.35
N GLN A 126 -6.36 -10.54 2.13
CA GLN A 126 -7.55 -10.76 1.31
C GLN A 126 -8.70 -9.87 1.81
N LEU A 127 -9.29 -9.11 0.90
CA LEU A 127 -10.36 -8.18 1.28
C LEU A 127 -11.60 -8.93 1.78
N SER A 128 -12.05 -8.51 2.94
CA SER A 128 -13.31 -8.88 3.57
C SER A 128 -13.69 -7.77 4.55
N ILE A 129 -14.97 -7.67 4.92
CA ILE A 129 -15.40 -6.69 5.94
C ILE A 129 -14.57 -6.83 7.24
N PRO A 130 -14.41 -8.04 7.83
CA PRO A 130 -13.56 -8.20 9.01
C PRO A 130 -12.12 -7.72 8.79
N THR A 131 -11.52 -8.02 7.64
CA THR A 131 -10.15 -7.55 7.34
C THR A 131 -10.05 -6.03 7.27
N VAL A 132 -11.03 -5.36 6.66
CA VAL A 132 -11.06 -3.89 6.63
C VAL A 132 -11.22 -3.32 8.05
N GLU A 133 -12.06 -3.93 8.89
CA GLU A 133 -12.19 -3.55 10.29
C GLU A 133 -10.86 -3.70 11.05
N GLN A 134 -10.12 -4.79 10.83
CA GLN A 134 -8.79 -5.01 11.41
C GLN A 134 -7.76 -3.98 10.90
N LEU A 135 -7.75 -3.67 9.61
CA LEU A 135 -6.91 -2.62 9.04
C LEU A 135 -7.22 -1.24 9.66
N GLY A 136 -8.48 -1.01 10.02
CA GLY A 136 -8.95 0.20 10.70
C GLY A 136 -8.48 0.34 12.15
N THR A 137 -7.97 -0.72 12.78
CA THR A 137 -7.43 -0.63 14.15
C THR A 137 -5.99 -0.12 14.19
N ILE A 138 -5.23 -0.31 13.10
CA ILE A 138 -3.79 0.02 13.02
C ILE A 138 -3.50 1.50 13.35
N PRO A 139 -4.26 2.51 12.88
CA PRO A 139 -4.04 3.90 13.27
C PRO A 139 -3.96 4.13 14.78
N SER A 140 -4.87 3.51 15.55
CA SER A 140 -4.87 3.62 17.01
C SER A 140 -3.69 2.89 17.67
N GLN A 141 -3.17 1.84 17.03
CA GLN A 141 -1.97 1.14 17.50
C GLN A 141 -0.72 2.00 17.25
N VAL A 142 -0.63 2.63 16.07
CA VAL A 142 0.44 3.58 15.72
C VAL A 142 0.42 4.78 16.66
N ALA A 143 -0.76 5.34 16.95
CA ALA A 143 -0.92 6.47 17.86
C ALA A 143 -0.48 6.18 19.31
N LYS A 144 -0.36 4.90 19.72
CA LYS A 144 0.21 4.54 21.02
C LYS A 144 1.71 4.76 21.06
N GLU A 145 2.39 4.57 19.93
CA GLU A 145 3.85 4.59 19.84
C GLU A 145 4.39 5.90 19.28
N TRP A 146 3.71 6.50 18.31
CA TRP A 146 4.06 7.80 17.73
C TRP A 146 3.01 8.83 18.11
N CYS A 147 3.44 10.07 18.31
CA CYS A 147 2.56 11.23 18.49
C CYS A 147 1.81 11.55 17.20
N ILE A 148 0.58 11.03 17.11
CA ILE A 148 -0.33 11.24 15.98
C ILE A 148 -1.43 12.22 16.37
N ASP A 149 -1.75 13.13 15.46
CA ASP A 149 -3.00 13.89 15.51
C ASP A 149 -4.14 12.99 15.01
N GLU A 150 -4.88 12.40 15.93
CA GLU A 150 -5.97 11.47 15.61
C GLU A 150 -7.13 12.13 14.82
N LYS A 151 -7.16 13.47 14.70
CA LYS A 151 -8.12 14.18 13.83
C LYS A 151 -7.61 14.34 12.40
N ARG A 152 -6.35 14.00 12.13
CA ARG A 152 -5.69 14.11 10.82
C ARG A 152 -5.13 12.75 10.39
N VAL A 153 -6.03 11.78 10.29
CA VAL A 153 -5.74 10.43 9.78
C VAL A 153 -6.24 10.33 8.35
N TYR A 154 -5.36 10.06 7.40
CA TYR A 154 -5.68 9.96 5.98
C TYR A 154 -5.43 8.53 5.50
N ALA A 155 -6.23 8.04 4.56
CA ALA A 155 -6.08 6.71 4.00
C ALA A 155 -6.01 6.73 2.46
N THR A 156 -5.09 5.95 1.91
CA THR A 156 -4.94 5.76 0.47
C THR A 156 -4.46 4.33 0.17
N GLY A 157 -4.48 3.98 -1.11
CA GLY A 157 -3.99 2.72 -1.63
C GLY A 157 -4.39 2.56 -3.09
N HIS A 158 -3.80 1.55 -3.75
CA HIS A 158 -4.09 1.21 -5.14
C HIS A 158 -4.75 -0.18 -5.24
N SER A 159 -5.70 -0.36 -6.15
CA SER A 159 -6.45 -1.61 -6.35
C SER A 159 -7.11 -2.07 -5.05
N ASP A 160 -6.78 -3.25 -4.50
CA ASP A 160 -7.30 -3.73 -3.20
C ASP A 160 -7.05 -2.73 -2.08
N GLY A 161 -5.89 -2.05 -2.08
CA GLY A 161 -5.59 -1.01 -1.10
C GLY A 161 -6.47 0.23 -1.26
N GLY A 162 -6.84 0.55 -2.50
CA GLY A 162 -7.80 1.61 -2.82
C GLY A 162 -9.20 1.22 -2.33
N THR A 163 -9.62 -0.02 -2.59
CA THR A 163 -10.87 -0.57 -2.09
C THR A 163 -10.93 -0.60 -0.56
N ALA A 164 -9.85 -1.02 0.12
CA ALA A 164 -9.75 -0.98 1.58
C ALA A 164 -9.92 0.46 2.10
N SER A 165 -9.25 1.43 1.48
CA SER A 165 -9.38 2.85 1.84
C SER A 165 -10.82 3.35 1.71
N LEU A 166 -11.49 3.00 0.61
CA LEU A 166 -12.90 3.34 0.40
C LEU A 166 -13.80 2.68 1.46
N MET A 167 -13.62 1.38 1.68
CA MET A 167 -14.43 0.61 2.64
C MET A 167 -14.27 1.13 4.07
N LEU A 168 -13.05 1.54 4.47
CA LEU A 168 -12.82 2.15 5.77
C LEU A 168 -13.71 3.36 6.01
N ALA A 169 -13.91 4.21 4.99
CA ALA A 169 -14.69 5.44 5.09
C ALA A 169 -16.21 5.23 5.13
N VAL A 170 -16.71 4.03 4.76
CA VAL A 170 -18.15 3.78 4.65
C VAL A 170 -18.69 2.72 5.63
N LEU A 171 -17.86 1.80 6.11
CA LEU A 171 -18.27 0.77 7.07
C LEU A 171 -18.51 1.37 8.46
N ASP A 172 -19.59 0.97 9.13
CA ASP A 172 -20.01 1.56 10.40
C ASP A 172 -18.94 1.53 11.51
N LYS A 173 -18.15 0.46 11.59
CA LYS A 173 -17.11 0.31 12.60
C LYS A 173 -15.87 1.16 12.34
N THR A 174 -15.65 1.60 11.09
CA THR A 174 -14.41 2.27 10.69
C THR A 174 -14.60 3.64 10.07
N LYS A 175 -15.82 4.05 9.70
CA LYS A 175 -16.11 5.30 8.99
C LYS A 175 -15.67 6.59 9.71
N LYS A 176 -15.32 6.48 10.99
CA LYS A 176 -14.77 7.58 11.80
C LYS A 176 -13.24 7.57 11.89
N VAL A 177 -12.58 6.55 11.35
CA VAL A 177 -11.13 6.38 11.42
C VAL A 177 -10.42 7.34 10.46
N PRO A 178 -10.63 7.30 9.13
CA PRO A 178 -10.02 8.28 8.24
C PRO A 178 -10.82 9.59 8.25
N THR A 179 -10.12 10.71 8.39
CA THR A 179 -10.62 12.08 8.15
C THR A 179 -10.89 12.31 6.67
N ALA A 180 -10.04 11.77 5.79
CA ALA A 180 -10.24 11.81 4.34
C ALA A 180 -9.52 10.63 3.67
N ILE A 181 -9.95 10.32 2.44
CA ILE A 181 -9.42 9.23 1.65
C ILE A 181 -9.00 9.70 0.25
N ALA A 182 -7.98 9.05 -0.32
CA ALA A 182 -7.55 9.25 -1.70
C ALA A 182 -7.35 7.88 -2.39
N PRO A 183 -8.42 7.11 -2.64
CA PRO A 183 -8.30 5.78 -3.24
C PRO A 183 -7.93 5.85 -4.72
N SER A 184 -7.04 4.97 -5.17
CA SER A 184 -6.69 4.79 -6.59
C SER A 184 -7.13 3.41 -7.09
N ALA A 185 -7.71 3.36 -8.29
CA ALA A 185 -8.14 2.11 -8.93
C ALA A 185 -8.98 1.19 -8.01
N ALA A 186 -9.80 1.78 -7.15
CA ALA A 186 -10.65 1.04 -6.22
C ALA A 186 -11.86 0.45 -6.93
N GLY A 187 -12.27 -0.74 -6.52
CA GLY A 187 -13.45 -1.43 -7.03
C GLY A 187 -13.97 -2.45 -6.02
N VAL A 188 -15.29 -2.64 -6.02
CA VAL A 188 -15.96 -3.73 -5.33
C VAL A 188 -16.58 -4.60 -6.42
N THR A 189 -16.30 -5.89 -6.39
CA THR A 189 -16.81 -6.88 -7.35
C THR A 189 -17.79 -7.82 -6.69
#